data_AF-A0A2E4AFY3-F1
#
_entry.id   AF-A0A2E4AFY3-F1
#
_cell.length_a   1.000
_cell.length_b   1.000
_cell.length_c   1.000
_cell.angle_alpha   90.00
_cell.angle_beta   90.00
_cell.angle_gamma   90.00
#
_symmetry.space_group_name_H-M   'P 1'
#
loop_
_entity.id
_entity.type
_entity.pdbx_description
1 polymer ?
#
loop_
_entity_poly.entity_id
_entity_poly.type
_entity_poly.pdbx_seq_one_letter_code
_entity_poly.pdbx_strand_id
1 'polypeptide(L)'
;MHIQYDFGSFHQVKVYDQDHFLGFLSLTVVEPKAQENVNWVGQIRGSDYLVWGLNHRKVRLKFPQGENIYVVIRSGGRAVPVSQ
;
A
#
# COMPACT_ATOMS: atom_id res chain seq x y z
N MET A 1 2.74 6.57 16.32
CA MET A 1 2.86 5.18 15.85
C MET A 1 4.10 5.09 14.98
N HIS A 2 5.20 4.53 15.50
CA HIS A 2 6.36 4.16 14.69
C HIS A 2 6.02 2.83 14.03
N ILE A 3 5.70 2.84 12.75
CA ILE A 3 5.54 1.64 11.94
C ILE A 3 6.92 1.40 11.33
N GLN A 4 7.51 0.23 11.54
CA GLN A 4 8.87 -0.07 11.14
C GLN A 4 8.80 -0.76 9.77
N TYR A 5 8.41 0.01 8.76
CA TYR A 5 8.43 -0.48 7.39
C TYR A 5 9.89 -0.44 6.89
N ASP A 6 10.38 -1.58 6.41
CA ASP A 6 11.64 -1.63 5.68
C ASP A 6 11.42 -1.11 4.26
N PHE A 7 12.31 -0.24 3.76
CA PHE A 7 12.30 0.11 2.33
C PHE A 7 12.68 -1.12 1.50
N GLY A 8 11.94 -1.38 0.42
CA GLY A 8 12.14 -2.60 -0.36
C GLY A 8 10.90 -3.07 -1.12
N SER A 9 11.01 -4.24 -1.74
CA SER A 9 9.92 -4.87 -2.49
C SER A 9 9.31 -6.04 -1.75
N PHE A 10 7.98 -6.09 -1.73
CA PHE A 10 7.16 -7.08 -1.04
C PHE A 10 6.23 -7.72 -2.07
N HIS A 11 6.19 -9.05 -2.16
CA HIS A 11 5.50 -9.76 -3.25
C HIS A 11 4.19 -10.45 -2.84
N GLN A 12 3.80 -10.37 -1.57
CA GLN A 12 2.61 -11.03 -1.03
C GLN A 12 1.84 -10.11 -0.07
N VAL A 13 1.69 -8.84 -0.45
CA VAL A 13 0.92 -7.88 0.35
C VAL A 13 -0.56 -8.19 0.18
N LYS A 14 -1.22 -8.60 1.25
CA LYS A 14 -2.66 -8.89 1.24
C LYS A 14 -3.45 -7.59 1.26
N VAL A 15 -4.47 -7.49 0.43
CA VAL A 15 -5.34 -6.31 0.35
C VAL A 15 -6.72 -6.63 0.88
N TYR A 16 -7.22 -5.75 1.74
CA TYR A 16 -8.57 -5.82 2.27
C TYR A 16 -9.31 -4.48 2.04
N ASP A 17 -10.57 -4.55 1.64
CA ASP A 17 -11.51 -3.43 1.60
C ASP A 17 -12.67 -3.75 2.55
N GLN A 18 -12.90 -2.92 3.57
CA GLN A 18 -13.90 -3.18 4.63
C GLN A 18 -13.85 -4.61 5.20
N ASP A 19 -12.64 -5.08 5.50
CA ASP A 19 -12.33 -6.46 5.98
C ASP A 19 -12.61 -7.60 4.99
N HIS A 20 -13.10 -7.29 3.79
CA HIS A 20 -13.18 -8.24 2.69
C HIS A 20 -11.81 -8.42 2.02
N PHE A 21 -11.32 -9.66 1.94
CA PHE A 21 -10.05 -9.96 1.26
C PHE A 21 -10.21 -9.87 -0.26
N LEU A 22 -9.44 -8.99 -0.91
CA LEU A 22 -9.54 -8.77 -2.36
C LEU A 22 -8.45 -9.50 -3.16
N GLY A 23 -7.30 -9.79 -2.55
CA GLY A 23 -6.19 -10.44 -3.25
C GLY A 23 -4.82 -10.03 -2.74
N PHE A 24 -3.80 -10.30 -3.56
CA PHE A 24 -2.41 -10.02 -3.27
C PHE A 24 -1.84 -8.98 -4.23
N LEU A 25 -0.89 -8.18 -3.75
CA LEU A 25 -0.13 -7.24 -4.57
C LEU A 25 1.38 -7.42 -4.34
N SER A 26 2.14 -7.06 -5.38
CA SER A 26 3.53 -6.69 -5.22
C SER A 26 3.64 -5.18 -5.00
N LEU A 27 4.36 -4.74 -3.96
CA LEU A 27 4.52 -3.35 -3.58
C LEU A 27 6.00 -3.04 -3.35
N THR A 28 6.51 -1.97 -3.93
CA THR A 28 7.82 -1.42 -3.58
C THR A 28 7.62 -0.20 -2.67
N VAL A 29 8.09 -0.28 -1.44
CA VAL A 29 8.07 0.82 -0.46
C VAL A 29 9.35 1.63 -0.62
N VAL A 30 9.19 2.94 -0.80
CA VAL A 30 10.28 3.89 -1.04
C VAL A 30 10.16 5.11 -0.14
N GLU A 31 11.27 5.81 0.02
CA GLU A 31 11.28 7.12 0.66
C GLU A 31 10.35 8.08 -0.10
N PRO A 32 9.54 8.84 0.64
CA PRO A 32 8.68 9.85 0.05
C PRO A 32 9.52 10.98 -0.51
N LYS A 33 9.00 11.66 -1.55
CA LYS A 33 9.64 12.90 -2.02
C LYS A 33 9.50 13.97 -0.93
N ALA A 34 10.42 14.93 -0.87
CA ALA A 34 10.41 16.01 0.15
C ALA A 34 9.09 16.81 0.23
N GLN A 35 8.29 16.82 -0.83
CA GLN A 35 6.99 17.50 -0.90
C GLN A 35 5.82 16.64 -0.38
N GLU A 36 6.04 15.35 -0.16
CA GLU A 36 5.04 14.39 0.26
C GLU A 36 5.15 14.26 1.79
N ASN A 37 4.26 14.95 2.51
CA ASN A 37 4.23 15.01 3.98
C ASN A 37 3.74 13.68 4.61
N VAL A 38 4.42 12.59 4.27
CA VAL A 38 4.19 11.21 4.75
C VAL A 38 5.55 10.57 5.00
N ASN A 39 5.58 9.47 5.75
CA ASN A 39 6.87 8.84 6.10
C ASN A 39 7.32 7.78 5.06
N TRP A 40 6.42 7.33 4.17
CA TRP A 40 6.74 6.43 3.07
C TRP A 40 5.68 6.49 1.97
N VAL A 41 6.05 5.98 0.79
CA VAL A 41 5.12 5.75 -0.32
C VAL A 41 5.36 4.36 -0.89
N GLY A 42 4.27 3.68 -1.24
CA GLY A 42 4.30 2.41 -1.94
C GLY A 42 4.04 2.59 -3.42
N GLN A 43 4.75 1.87 -4.26
CA GLN A 43 4.47 1.72 -5.67
C GLN A 43 4.05 0.28 -5.94
N ILE A 44 2.80 0.08 -6.36
CA ILE A 44 2.33 -1.23 -6.78
C ILE A 44 3.10 -1.61 -8.05
N ARG A 45 3.57 -2.85 -8.10
CA ARG A 45 4.33 -3.44 -9.20
C ARG A 45 3.43 -4.44 -9.93
N GLY A 46 3.30 -4.23 -11.24
CA GLY A 46 2.39 -5.00 -12.08
C GLY A 46 1.06 -4.28 -12.33
N SER A 47 0.40 -4.68 -13.42
CA SER A 47 -0.95 -4.23 -13.76
C SER A 47 -1.89 -5.39 -13.48
N ASP A 48 -2.60 -5.30 -12.37
CA ASP A 48 -3.64 -6.27 -12.00
C ASP A 48 -5.00 -5.56 -12.00
N TYR A 49 -6.07 -6.27 -12.36
CA TYR A 49 -7.45 -5.79 -12.28
C TYR A 49 -7.79 -5.29 -10.88
N LEU A 50 -7.17 -5.90 -9.86
CA LEU A 50 -7.23 -5.42 -8.49
C LEU A 50 -6.83 -3.94 -8.40
N VAL A 51 -5.69 -3.54 -8.97
CA VAL A 51 -5.19 -2.15 -8.90
C VAL A 51 -6.16 -1.15 -9.52
N TRP A 52 -6.78 -1.50 -10.65
CA TRP A 52 -7.79 -0.65 -11.29
C TRP A 52 -9.02 -0.48 -10.40
N GLY A 53 -9.50 -1.56 -9.78
CA GLY A 53 -10.62 -1.51 -8.84
C GLY A 53 -10.33 -0.72 -7.56
N LEU A 54 -9.05 -0.61 -7.19
CA LEU A 54 -8.60 0.10 -5.99
C LEU A 54 -8.36 1.60 -6.19
N ASN A 55 -8.41 2.13 -7.41
CA ASN A 55 -8.09 3.54 -7.65
C ASN A 55 -8.97 4.48 -6.81
N HIS A 56 -8.32 5.37 -6.05
CA HIS A 56 -8.89 6.30 -5.08
C HIS A 56 -9.59 5.66 -3.86
N ARG A 57 -9.38 4.36 -3.60
CA ARG A 57 -9.96 3.68 -2.42
C ARG A 57 -9.01 3.65 -1.23
N LYS A 58 -9.58 3.78 -0.02
CA LYS A 58 -8.91 3.45 1.25
C LYS A 58 -8.97 1.93 1.43
N VAL A 59 -7.82 1.28 1.56
CA VAL A 59 -7.72 -0.17 1.78
C VAL A 59 -6.73 -0.47 2.90
N ARG A 60 -6.86 -1.65 3.49
CA ARG A 60 -5.89 -2.18 4.45
C ARG A 60 -4.92 -3.09 3.72
N LEU A 61 -3.64 -2.76 3.81
CA LEU A 61 -2.54 -3.62 3.39
C LEU A 61 -2.02 -4.40 4.59
N LYS A 62 -1.89 -5.71 4.44
CA LYS A 62 -1.23 -6.59 5.40
C LYS A 62 0.05 -7.14 4.78
N PHE A 63 1.18 -6.70 5.31
CA PHE A 63 2.50 -7.07 4.84
C PHE A 63 2.88 -8.49 5.32
N PRO A 64 3.78 -9.19 4.61
CA PRO A 64 4.26 -10.52 5.02
C PRO A 64 4.88 -10.55 6.42
N GLN A 65 5.54 -9.48 6.86
CA GLN A 65 6.09 -9.37 8.22
C GLN A 65 5.02 -9.19 9.31
N GLY A 66 3.76 -9.01 8.95
CA GLY A 66 2.63 -8.90 9.88
C GLY A 66 2.13 -7.47 10.12
N GLU A 67 2.84 -6.44 9.63
CA GLU A 67 2.36 -5.05 9.70
C GLU A 67 1.04 -4.87 8.94
N ASN A 68 0.16 -4.05 9.49
CA ASN A 68 -1.13 -3.71 8.89
C ASN A 68 -1.27 -2.19 8.79
N ILE A 69 -1.44 -1.69 7.58
CA ILE A 69 -1.44 -0.24 7.33
C ILE A 69 -2.63 0.10 6.43
N TYR A 70 -3.36 1.16 6.78
CA TYR A 70 -4.35 1.74 5.88
C TYR A 70 -3.68 2.69 4.91
N VAL A 71 -4.01 2.53 3.64
CA VAL A 71 -3.50 3.38 2.55
C VAL A 71 -4.64 3.84 1.66
N VAL A 72 -4.44 4.95 0.98
CA VAL A 72 -5.22 5.28 -0.22
C VAL A 72 -4.40 4.91 -1.44
N ILE A 73 -4.98 4.09 -2.32
CA ILE A 73 -4.38 3.83 -3.63
C ILE A 73 -4.74 4.99 -4.56
N ARG A 74 -3.74 5.68 -5.09
CA ARG A 74 -3.87 6.78 -6.04
C ARG A 74 -3.55 6.30 -7.46
N SER A 75 -3.84 7.17 -8.42
CA SER A 75 -3.50 6.98 -9.83
C SER A 75 -2.07 6.48 -10.02
N GLY A 76 -1.88 5.53 -10.95
CA GLY A 76 -0.58 4.93 -11.23
C GLY A 76 -0.15 3.87 -10.19
N GLY A 77 -1.05 3.42 -9.32
CA GLY A 77 -0.76 2.38 -8.34
C GLY A 77 0.06 2.87 -7.14
N ARG A 78 0.01 4.17 -6.84
CA ARG A 78 0.69 4.74 -5.67
C ARG A 78 -0.12 4.50 -4.41
N ALA A 79 0.43 3.75 -3.45
CA ALA A 79 -0.14 3.60 -2.12
C ALA A 79 0.41 4.68 -1.19
N VAL A 80 -0.47 5.44 -0.55
CA VAL A 80 -0.10 6.49 0.41
C VAL A 80 -0.69 6.16 1.77
N PRO A 81 0.10 6.05 2.85
CA PRO A 81 -0.41 5.78 4.18
C PRO A 81 -1.36 6.88 4.65
N VAL A 82 -2.40 6.49 5.35
CA VAL A 82 -3.33 7.41 6.00
C VAL A 82 -3.49 7.05 7.47
N SER A 83 -3.62 8.07 8.32
CA SER A 83 -4.02 7.90 9.71
C SER A 83 -5.37 7.16 9.76
N GLN A 84 -5.55 6.28 10.76
CA GLN A 84 -6.78 5.51 10.92
C GLN A 84 -7.99 6.42 11.05
#